data_AF-A0A8K1JWM3-F1
#
_entry.id   AF-A0A8K1JWM3-F1
#
_cell.length_a   1.000
_cell.length_b   1.000
_cell.length_c   1.000
_cell.angle_alpha   90.00
_cell.angle_beta   90.00
_cell.angle_gamma   90.00
#
_symmetry.space_group_name_H-M   'P 1'
#
loop_
_entity.id
_entity.type
_entity.pdbx_description
1 polymer ?
#
loop_
_entity_poly.entity_id
_entity_poly.type
_entity_poly.pdbx_seq_one_letter_code
_entity_poly.pdbx_strand_id
1 'polypeptide(L)'
;EVMAIGRKFEEAFQKALRMVDENVSGFDPYIKQVKDEELEQPTDKRMFVIAAALKSGYSVDKLYDLTKIDRWFLQKMKNVIDWSTYLESLSQEQVTHDILLKSKQMGFCDKQIGIAVQSTEQAIRNMREELNIKPFVKQIDTVAAEWPATTNYLYITYNADSHDISFD
;
A
#
# COMPACT_ATOMS: atom_id res chain seq x y z
N GLU A 1 -14.72 -11.87 -1.73
CA GLU A 1 -13.24 -11.89 -1.75
C GLU A 1 -12.74 -11.01 -2.87
N VAL A 2 -11.47 -10.57 -2.82
CA VAL A 2 -10.85 -9.71 -3.85
C VAL A 2 -9.42 -10.18 -4.09
N MET A 3 -8.87 -9.88 -5.27
CA MET A 3 -7.49 -10.19 -5.61
C MET A 3 -6.80 -8.95 -6.19
N ALA A 4 -5.65 -8.60 -5.65
CA ALA A 4 -4.80 -7.51 -6.14
C ALA A 4 -3.41 -8.01 -6.48
N ILE A 5 -2.82 -7.41 -7.52
CA ILE A 5 -1.50 -7.76 -8.03
C ILE A 5 -0.55 -6.57 -7.86
N GLY A 6 0.65 -6.85 -7.37
CA GLY A 6 1.74 -5.90 -7.19
C GLY A 6 3.08 -6.64 -7.11
N ARG A 7 4.18 -5.95 -7.40
CA ARG A 7 5.53 -6.57 -7.36
C ARG A 7 6.19 -6.45 -5.98
N LYS A 8 5.51 -5.80 -5.04
CA LYS A 8 5.85 -5.77 -3.61
C LYS A 8 4.62 -6.16 -2.80
N PHE A 9 4.84 -6.78 -1.65
CA PHE A 9 3.76 -7.16 -0.74
C PHE A 9 2.93 -5.94 -0.35
N GLU A 10 3.58 -4.85 0.05
CA GLU A 10 2.93 -3.62 0.49
C GLU A 10 2.02 -3.04 -0.60
N GLU A 11 2.47 -3.08 -1.86
CA GLU A 11 1.69 -2.64 -3.02
C GLU A 11 0.42 -3.47 -3.21
N ALA A 12 0.56 -4.79 -3.27
CA ALA A 12 -0.57 -5.70 -3.46
C ALA A 12 -1.53 -5.65 -2.28
N PHE A 13 -1.01 -5.62 -1.07
CA PHE A 13 -1.76 -5.58 0.18
C PHE A 13 -2.64 -4.33 0.30
N GLN A 14 -2.08 -3.14 0.05
CA GLN A 14 -2.88 -1.90 0.11
C GLN A 14 -3.90 -1.81 -1.02
N LYS A 15 -3.59 -2.32 -2.23
CA LYS A 15 -4.57 -2.42 -3.31
C LYS A 15 -5.73 -3.34 -2.95
N ALA A 16 -5.45 -4.51 -2.37
CA ALA A 16 -6.48 -5.46 -1.95
C ALA A 16 -7.43 -4.82 -0.93
N LEU A 17 -6.90 -4.12 0.08
CA LEU A 17 -7.74 -3.43 1.08
C LEU A 17 -8.71 -2.42 0.45
N ARG A 18 -8.25 -1.65 -0.56
CA ARG A 18 -9.10 -0.71 -1.31
C ARG A 18 -10.17 -1.39 -2.17
N MET A 19 -9.94 -2.62 -2.61
CA MET A 19 -10.92 -3.36 -3.41
C MET A 19 -12.07 -3.93 -2.58
N VAL A 20 -11.87 -4.10 -1.26
CA VAL A 20 -12.89 -4.67 -0.36
C VAL A 20 -14.01 -3.67 -0.03
N ASP A 21 -13.64 -2.42 0.25
CA ASP A 21 -14.55 -1.38 0.74
C ASP A 21 -14.12 -0.02 0.21
N GLU A 22 -15.04 0.69 -0.45
CA GLU A 22 -14.80 2.01 -1.06
C GLU A 22 -14.39 3.09 -0.04
N ASN A 23 -14.74 2.88 1.23
CA ASN A 23 -14.39 3.81 2.31
C ASN A 23 -12.97 3.57 2.84
N VAL A 24 -12.36 2.42 2.52
CA VAL A 24 -11.01 2.05 2.95
C VAL A 24 -10.01 2.50 1.90
N SER A 25 -9.11 3.42 2.27
CA SER A 25 -8.09 3.94 1.35
C SER A 25 -6.80 3.12 1.33
N GLY A 26 -6.64 2.17 2.27
CA GLY A 26 -5.48 1.29 2.39
C GLY A 26 -5.35 0.74 3.81
N PHE A 27 -4.13 0.45 4.24
CA PHE A 27 -3.85 -0.01 5.61
C PHE A 27 -3.80 1.18 6.58
N ASP A 28 -4.98 1.59 7.04
CA ASP A 28 -5.20 2.83 7.79
C ASP A 28 -5.29 2.56 9.31
N PRO A 29 -4.42 3.18 10.14
CA PRO A 29 -4.42 2.98 11.58
C PRO A 29 -5.52 3.76 12.33
N TYR A 30 -6.25 4.66 11.67
CA TYR A 30 -7.25 5.53 12.30
C TYR A 30 -8.68 4.99 12.22
N ILE A 31 -8.92 3.90 11.49
CA ILE A 31 -10.25 3.28 11.33
C ILE A 31 -10.71 2.57 12.61
N LYS A 32 -9.77 2.01 13.39
CA LYS A 32 -10.04 1.30 14.64
C LYS A 32 -9.11 1.78 15.74
N GLN A 33 -9.49 1.52 16.98
CA GLN A 33 -8.63 1.69 18.13
C GLN A 33 -7.93 0.37 18.48
N VAL A 34 -6.82 0.47 19.21
CA VAL A 34 -6.11 -0.70 19.71
C VAL A 34 -7.00 -1.46 20.69
N LYS A 35 -7.15 -2.76 20.46
CA LYS A 35 -7.92 -3.66 21.32
C LYS A 35 -7.32 -5.06 21.26
N ASP A 36 -6.56 -5.43 22.28
CA ASP A 36 -5.79 -6.69 22.33
C ASP A 36 -6.71 -7.92 22.16
N GLU A 37 -7.95 -7.87 22.66
CA GLU A 37 -8.96 -8.91 22.46
C GLU A 37 -9.23 -9.20 20.97
N GLU A 38 -9.30 -8.17 20.11
CA GLU A 38 -9.52 -8.34 18.66
C GLU A 38 -8.24 -8.72 17.91
N LEU A 39 -7.07 -8.51 18.53
CA LEU A 39 -5.81 -9.04 18.03
C LEU A 39 -5.70 -10.54 18.32
N GLU A 40 -6.17 -11.00 19.48
CA GLU A 40 -6.20 -12.42 19.84
C GLU A 40 -7.33 -13.19 19.15
N GLN A 41 -8.54 -12.62 19.13
CA GLN A 41 -9.73 -13.21 18.53
C GLN A 41 -9.96 -12.63 17.13
N PRO A 42 -9.79 -13.41 16.04
CA PRO A 42 -9.89 -12.88 14.69
C PRO A 42 -11.28 -12.31 14.37
N THR A 43 -11.31 -11.05 13.93
CA THR A 43 -12.50 -10.36 13.39
C THR A 43 -12.28 -9.91 11.95
N ASP A 44 -13.35 -9.54 11.25
CA ASP A 44 -13.31 -8.95 9.91
C ASP A 44 -12.56 -7.61 9.86
N LYS A 45 -12.47 -6.91 11.00
CA LYS A 45 -11.76 -5.63 11.16
C LYS A 45 -10.39 -5.74 11.84
N ARG A 46 -9.93 -6.95 12.16
CA ARG A 46 -8.63 -7.21 12.83
C ARG A 46 -7.47 -6.49 12.16
N MET A 47 -7.48 -6.41 10.83
CA MET A 47 -6.42 -5.76 10.06
C MET A 47 -6.23 -4.28 10.44
N PHE A 48 -7.31 -3.55 10.73
CA PHE A 48 -7.23 -2.15 11.16
C PHE A 48 -6.84 -2.02 12.64
N VAL A 49 -7.15 -3.01 13.48
CA VAL A 49 -6.66 -3.07 14.86
C VAL A 49 -5.14 -3.30 14.88
N ILE A 50 -4.61 -4.13 13.98
CA ILE A 50 -3.16 -4.32 13.79
C ILE A 50 -2.51 -3.00 13.34
N ALA A 51 -3.10 -2.29 12.37
CA ALA A 51 -2.62 -0.99 11.93
C ALA A 51 -2.54 0.01 13.10
N ALA A 52 -3.61 0.12 13.89
CA ALA A 52 -3.66 0.96 15.08
C ALA A 52 -2.60 0.56 16.11
N ALA A 53 -2.43 -0.74 16.38
CA ALA A 53 -1.46 -1.24 17.36
C ALA A 53 -0.02 -0.92 16.95
N LEU A 54 0.32 -1.12 15.66
CA LEU A 54 1.61 -0.71 15.10
C LEU A 54 1.84 0.79 15.26
N LYS A 55 0.82 1.61 14.97
CA LYS A 55 0.88 3.07 15.12
C LYS A 55 1.06 3.50 16.58
N SER A 56 0.46 2.77 17.52
CA SER A 56 0.65 2.96 18.96
C SER A 56 1.95 2.36 19.51
N GLY A 57 2.85 1.86 18.65
CA GLY A 57 4.20 1.43 19.02
C GLY A 57 4.32 -0.03 19.46
N TYR A 58 3.34 -0.89 19.14
CA TYR A 58 3.47 -2.32 19.43
C TYR A 58 4.61 -2.93 18.61
N SER A 59 5.40 -3.81 19.26
CA SER A 59 6.45 -4.54 18.57
C SER A 59 5.87 -5.64 17.67
N VAL A 60 6.62 -6.02 16.63
CA VAL A 60 6.29 -7.16 15.78
C VAL A 60 6.18 -8.45 16.59
N ASP A 61 7.02 -8.64 17.60
CA ASP A 61 6.96 -9.81 18.48
C ASP A 61 5.67 -9.84 19.32
N LYS A 62 5.28 -8.70 19.92
CA LYS A 62 4.01 -8.61 20.66
C LYS A 62 2.84 -8.96 19.74
N LEU A 63 2.83 -8.42 18.52
CA LEU A 63 1.77 -8.70 17.56
C LEU A 63 1.79 -10.15 17.08
N TYR A 64 2.96 -10.76 16.92
CA TYR A 64 3.06 -12.19 16.62
C TYR A 64 2.46 -13.02 17.75
N ASP A 65 2.76 -12.69 19.01
CA ASP A 65 2.26 -13.44 20.16
C ASP A 65 0.74 -13.37 20.28
N LEU A 66 0.15 -12.21 20.04
CA LEU A 66 -1.30 -12.01 20.05
C LEU A 66 -1.96 -12.64 18.81
N THR A 67 -1.38 -12.47 17.62
CA THR A 67 -2.10 -12.74 16.37
C THR A 67 -1.79 -14.06 15.69
N LYS A 68 -0.58 -14.60 15.96
CA LYS A 68 0.08 -15.69 15.23
C LYS A 68 0.29 -15.44 13.73
N ILE A 69 0.12 -14.20 13.26
CA ILE A 69 0.51 -13.79 11.92
C ILE A 69 2.04 -13.78 11.86
N ASP A 70 2.61 -14.41 10.84
CA ASP A 70 4.06 -14.51 10.70
C ASP A 70 4.73 -13.12 10.74
N ARG A 71 5.90 -13.07 11.41
CA ARG A 71 6.67 -11.84 11.61
C ARG A 71 7.01 -11.15 10.30
N TRP A 72 7.21 -11.89 9.21
CA TRP A 72 7.49 -11.31 7.90
C TRP A 72 6.34 -10.42 7.44
N PHE A 73 5.09 -10.87 7.55
CA PHE A 73 3.92 -10.06 7.18
C PHE A 73 3.76 -8.86 8.11
N LEU A 74 3.90 -9.07 9.42
CA LEU A 74 3.80 -8.00 10.41
C LEU A 74 4.89 -6.93 10.19
N GLN A 75 6.10 -7.34 9.82
CA GLN A 75 7.17 -6.40 9.46
C GLN A 75 6.82 -5.60 8.21
N LYS A 76 6.22 -6.22 7.19
CA LYS A 76 5.74 -5.52 5.99
C LYS A 76 4.62 -4.52 6.31
N MET A 77 3.68 -4.90 7.17
CA MET A 77 2.64 -4.00 7.68
C MET A 77 3.25 -2.83 8.47
N LYS A 78 4.26 -3.10 9.31
CA LYS A 78 5.00 -2.08 10.04
C LYS A 78 5.67 -1.09 9.08
N ASN A 79 6.29 -1.54 7.99
CA ASN A 79 6.88 -0.65 6.99
C ASN A 79 5.86 0.36 6.43
N VAL A 80 4.61 -0.08 6.21
CA VAL A 80 3.52 0.80 5.75
C VAL A 80 3.20 1.86 6.81
N ILE A 81 3.07 1.46 8.07
CA ILE A 81 2.77 2.39 9.19
C ILE A 81 3.92 3.36 9.46
N ASP A 82 5.16 2.88 9.40
CA ASP A 82 6.36 3.72 9.55
C ASP A 82 6.42 4.76 8.43
N TRP A 83 6.11 4.37 7.19
CA TRP A 83 6.07 5.29 6.05
C TRP A 83 4.91 6.28 6.15
N SER A 84 3.73 5.85 6.61
CA SER A 84 2.60 6.75 6.89
C SER A 84 2.99 7.80 7.93
N THR A 85 3.66 7.38 9.00
CA THR A 85 4.13 8.27 10.07
C THR A 85 5.20 9.25 9.57
N TYR A 86 6.07 8.79 8.67
CA TYR A 86 7.02 9.68 8.00
C TYR A 86 6.31 10.71 7.12
N LEU A 87 5.33 10.31 6.31
CA LEU A 87 4.55 11.25 5.48
C LEU A 87 3.81 12.28 6.35
N GLU A 88 3.25 11.88 7.49
CA GLU A 88 2.58 12.79 8.44
C GLU A 88 3.52 13.83 9.07
N SER A 89 4.83 13.60 9.02
CA SER A 89 5.83 14.57 9.49
C SER A 89 6.17 15.64 8.43
N LEU A 90 5.63 15.51 7.22
CA LEU A 90 5.90 16.39 6.09
C LEU A 90 4.69 17.28 5.78
N SER A 91 4.96 18.48 5.26
CA SER A 91 3.98 19.27 4.50
C SER A 91 4.02 18.91 3.01
N GLN A 92 2.98 19.31 2.26
CA GLN A 92 2.91 19.08 0.82
C GLN A 92 4.16 19.58 0.08
N GLU A 93 4.71 20.73 0.47
CA GLU A 93 5.88 21.36 -0.18
C GLU A 93 7.17 20.55 0.02
N GLN A 94 7.21 19.68 1.03
CA GLN A 94 8.35 18.82 1.32
C GLN A 94 8.28 17.48 0.56
N VAL A 95 7.17 17.19 -0.12
CA VAL A 95 6.99 15.96 -0.91
C VAL A 95 7.80 16.08 -2.20
N THR A 96 8.96 15.43 -2.22
CA THR A 96 9.81 15.34 -3.41
C THR A 96 9.35 14.21 -4.35
N HIS A 97 9.89 14.21 -5.57
CA HIS A 97 9.71 13.12 -6.54
C HIS A 97 9.96 11.75 -5.92
N ASP A 98 11.07 11.56 -5.21
CA ASP A 98 11.46 10.26 -4.66
C ASP A 98 10.55 9.81 -3.52
N ILE A 99 10.09 10.76 -2.68
CA ILE A 99 9.11 10.48 -1.63
C ILE A 99 7.79 10.04 -2.26
N LEU A 100 7.33 10.76 -3.28
CA LEU A 100 6.09 10.44 -3.96
C LEU A 100 6.17 9.08 -4.67
N LEU A 101 7.23 8.84 -5.47
CA LEU A 101 7.46 7.58 -6.17
C LEU A 101 7.53 6.40 -5.19
N LYS A 102 8.29 6.52 -4.10
CA LYS A 102 8.40 5.48 -3.08
C LYS A 102 7.05 5.20 -2.41
N SER A 103 6.26 6.25 -2.13
CA SER A 103 4.90 6.10 -1.59
C SER A 103 4.01 5.29 -2.54
N LYS A 104 4.07 5.59 -3.85
CA LYS A 104 3.33 4.83 -4.86
C LYS A 104 3.79 3.38 -4.97
N GLN A 105 5.10 3.14 -4.92
CA GLN A 105 5.70 1.80 -4.93
C GLN A 105 5.33 0.94 -3.71
N MET A 106 5.02 1.58 -2.58
CA MET A 106 4.51 0.92 -1.37
C MET A 106 2.98 0.73 -1.39
N GLY A 107 2.28 1.21 -2.43
CA GLY A 107 0.85 1.00 -2.61
C GLY A 107 -0.05 2.10 -2.06
N PHE A 108 0.49 3.24 -1.62
CA PHE A 108 -0.32 4.36 -1.12
C PHE A 108 -1.14 4.98 -2.26
N CYS A 109 -2.42 5.21 -2.05
CA CYS A 109 -3.24 6.00 -2.98
C CYS A 109 -3.01 7.50 -2.79
N ASP A 110 -3.39 8.31 -3.78
CA ASP A 110 -3.18 9.77 -3.74
C ASP A 110 -3.95 10.39 -2.56
N LYS A 111 -5.11 9.84 -2.20
CA LYS A 111 -5.89 10.22 -1.01
C LYS A 111 -5.16 9.99 0.31
N GLN A 112 -4.52 8.83 0.51
CA GLN A 112 -3.75 8.56 1.74
C GLN A 112 -2.59 9.54 1.90
N ILE A 113 -1.87 9.80 0.81
CA ILE A 113 -0.74 10.75 0.81
C ILE A 113 -1.26 12.16 1.11
N GLY A 114 -2.35 12.58 0.46
CA GLY A 114 -2.97 13.89 0.66
C GLY A 114 -3.35 14.11 2.12
N ILE A 115 -4.05 13.15 2.74
CA ILE A 115 -4.41 13.23 4.16
C ILE A 115 -3.15 13.34 5.05
N ALA A 116 -2.13 12.52 4.81
CA ALA A 116 -0.91 12.52 5.62
C ALA A 116 -0.19 13.87 5.58
N VAL A 117 -0.06 14.50 4.41
CA VAL A 117 0.66 15.78 4.25
C VAL A 117 -0.24 17.02 4.32
N GLN A 118 -1.46 16.88 4.88
CA GLN A 118 -2.46 17.95 5.04
C GLN A 118 -2.83 18.65 3.72
N SER A 119 -2.98 17.86 2.66
CA SER A 119 -3.31 18.25 1.30
C SER A 119 -4.60 17.56 0.81
N THR A 120 -4.95 17.80 -0.45
CA THR A 120 -6.07 17.15 -1.13
C THR A 120 -5.58 16.03 -2.04
N GLU A 121 -6.42 15.02 -2.27
CA GLU A 121 -6.15 13.97 -3.25
C GLU A 121 -5.82 14.54 -4.64
N GLN A 122 -6.57 15.56 -5.07
CA GLN A 122 -6.38 16.19 -6.37
C GLN A 122 -5.02 16.90 -6.49
N ALA A 123 -4.56 17.57 -5.44
CA ALA A 123 -3.25 18.22 -5.44
C ALA A 123 -2.10 17.20 -5.56
N ILE A 124 -2.18 16.09 -4.81
CA ILE A 124 -1.20 15.00 -4.93
C ILE A 124 -1.25 14.36 -6.32
N ARG A 125 -2.45 14.19 -6.88
CA ARG A 125 -2.60 13.67 -8.25
C ARG A 125 -1.93 14.59 -9.27
N ASN A 126 -2.17 15.90 -9.20
CA ASN A 126 -1.58 16.87 -10.11
C ASN A 126 -0.05 16.86 -10.01
N MET A 127 0.48 16.92 -8.78
CA MET A 127 1.92 16.81 -8.52
C MET A 127 2.51 15.52 -9.09
N ARG A 128 1.82 14.38 -8.91
CA ARG A 128 2.23 13.08 -9.45
C ARG A 128 2.30 13.09 -10.98
N GLU A 129 1.34 13.72 -11.65
CA GLU A 129 1.30 13.85 -13.10
C GLU A 129 2.38 14.82 -13.63
N GLU A 130 2.59 15.96 -12.97
CA GLU A 130 3.64 16.94 -13.29
C GLU A 130 5.05 16.34 -13.17
N LEU A 131 5.26 15.51 -12.15
CA LEU A 131 6.51 14.78 -11.94
C LEU A 131 6.65 13.52 -12.81
N ASN A 132 5.69 13.26 -13.71
CA ASN A 132 5.64 12.10 -14.59
C ASN A 132 5.72 10.75 -13.86
N ILE A 133 5.18 10.68 -12.63
CA ILE A 133 5.11 9.46 -11.84
C ILE A 133 3.84 8.70 -12.24
N LYS A 134 3.98 7.80 -13.22
CA LYS A 134 2.89 6.95 -13.72
C LYS A 134 3.23 5.49 -13.47
N PRO A 135 2.23 4.64 -13.23
CA PRO A 135 2.50 3.22 -13.12
C PRO A 135 2.64 2.61 -14.52
N PHE A 136 3.28 1.44 -14.57
CA PHE A 136 3.49 0.68 -15.78
C PHE A 136 2.50 -0.47 -15.89
N VAL A 137 2.25 -0.89 -17.14
CA VAL A 137 1.39 -2.02 -17.47
C VAL A 137 2.26 -3.24 -17.65
N LYS A 138 1.94 -4.32 -16.93
CA LYS A 138 2.67 -5.58 -16.94
C LYS A 138 1.76 -6.75 -17.26
N GLN A 139 2.31 -7.74 -17.96
CA GLN A 139 1.62 -8.97 -18.34
C GLN A 139 1.80 -10.07 -17.29
N ILE A 140 0.83 -10.97 -17.22
CA ILE A 140 0.89 -12.21 -16.45
C ILE A 140 1.10 -13.33 -17.47
N ASP A 141 2.34 -13.77 -17.58
CA ASP A 141 2.81 -14.70 -18.61
C ASP A 141 2.98 -16.16 -18.10
N THR A 142 2.77 -16.40 -16.80
CA THR A 142 2.98 -17.67 -16.08
C THR A 142 4.43 -18.16 -15.97
N VAL A 143 5.38 -17.51 -16.65
CA VAL A 143 6.78 -17.94 -16.78
C VAL A 143 7.78 -16.86 -16.39
N ALA A 144 7.33 -15.78 -15.74
CA ALA A 144 8.17 -14.66 -15.30
C ALA A 144 9.05 -14.08 -16.42
N ALA A 145 8.44 -13.88 -17.60
CA ALA A 145 9.02 -13.38 -18.84
C ALA A 145 10.04 -14.31 -19.53
N GLU A 146 10.10 -15.60 -19.19
CA GLU A 146 10.93 -16.58 -19.94
C GLU A 146 10.50 -16.68 -21.41
N TRP A 147 9.19 -16.63 -21.66
CA TRP A 147 8.59 -16.68 -23.00
C TRP A 147 7.61 -15.52 -23.18
N PRO A 148 7.52 -14.93 -24.39
CA PRO A 148 6.58 -13.87 -24.66
C PRO A 148 5.14 -14.37 -24.49
N ALA A 149 4.34 -13.64 -23.70
CA ALA A 149 2.93 -13.94 -23.54
C ALA A 149 2.17 -13.71 -24.85
N THR A 150 1.31 -14.64 -25.22
CA THR A 150 0.39 -14.50 -26.36
C THR A 150 -0.94 -13.84 -25.98
N THR A 151 -1.16 -13.55 -24.69
CA THR A 151 -2.40 -13.01 -24.14
C THR A 151 -2.17 -11.76 -23.31
N ASN A 152 -3.16 -10.85 -23.32
CA ASN A 152 -3.12 -9.59 -22.57
C ASN A 152 -3.85 -9.72 -21.22
N TYR A 153 -3.33 -10.57 -20.33
CA TYR A 153 -3.75 -10.55 -18.93
C TYR A 153 -2.85 -9.59 -18.14
N LEU A 154 -3.41 -8.44 -17.74
CA LEU A 154 -2.62 -7.27 -17.34
C LEU A 154 -2.81 -6.89 -15.86
N TYR A 155 -1.76 -6.32 -15.27
CA TYR A 155 -1.83 -5.57 -14.02
C TYR A 155 -0.98 -4.31 -14.12
N ILE A 156 -1.22 -3.39 -13.18
CA ILE A 156 -0.54 -2.09 -13.13
C ILE A 156 0.38 -2.05 -11.92
N THR A 157 1.61 -1.57 -12.06
CA THR A 157 2.57 -1.44 -10.94
C THR A 157 3.48 -0.22 -11.05
N TYR A 158 3.84 0.37 -9.91
CA TYR A 158 4.88 1.41 -9.83
C TYR A 158 6.31 0.84 -9.70
N ASN A 159 6.44 -0.48 -9.57
CA ASN A 159 7.72 -1.17 -9.37
C ASN A 159 8.24 -1.73 -10.71
N ALA A 160 8.33 -0.90 -11.73
CA ALA A 160 8.78 -1.26 -13.08
C ALA A 160 9.33 -0.02 -13.79
N ASP A 161 10.00 -0.23 -14.93
CA ASP A 161 10.66 0.82 -15.71
C ASP A 161 10.13 0.95 -17.15
N SER A 162 9.23 0.05 -17.57
CA SER A 162 8.66 0.01 -18.92
C SER A 162 7.30 -0.69 -18.93
N HIS A 163 6.50 -0.46 -19.98
CA HIS A 163 5.28 -1.23 -20.25
C HIS A 163 5.61 -2.52 -21.02
N ASP A 164 4.84 -3.59 -20.80
CA ASP A 164 4.97 -4.84 -21.57
C ASP A 164 4.18 -4.81 -22.90
N ILE A 165 3.40 -3.74 -23.13
CA ILE A 165 2.58 -3.55 -24.33
C ILE A 165 2.74 -2.14 -24.91
N SER A 166 2.42 -1.99 -26.20
CA SER A 166 2.26 -0.70 -26.89
C SER A 166 0.82 -0.16 -26.77
N PHE A 167 0.64 1.16 -26.94
CA PHE A 167 -0.65 1.86 -26.77
C PHE A 167 -1.06 2.67 -28.00
N ASP A 168 -0.79 2.12 -29.20
CA ASP A 168 -1.05 2.77 -30.50
C ASP A 168 -2.50 3.27 -30.66
#